data_AF-A0A067E7X9-F1
#
_entry.id   AF-A0A067E7X9-F1
#
_cell.length_a   1.000
_cell.length_b   1.000
_cell.length_c   1.000
_cell.angle_alpha   90.00
_cell.angle_beta   90.00
_cell.angle_gamma   90.00
#
_symmetry.space_group_name_H-M   'P 1'
#
loop_
_entity.id
_entity.type
_entity.pdbx_description
1 polymer ?
#
loop_
_entity_poly.entity_id
_entity_poly.type
_entity_poly.pdbx_seq_one_letter_code
_entity_poly.pdbx_strand_id
1 'polypeptide(L)'
;MLPRERREILLGCNLLSQCCNSYEYCVSCCVNPARTLKEQVLNVKIAKPTTAGTYGSVFDFCAGRCRHNSESVVHENAYLSDFHHCFSMPSNASGAGVTQLEGRLSGISVIIGRQGESCDSVCKSSGQSCVLNKLILLNQCEIIQKYMSCKRGCLASMGADQPAEVADDAPSNLNPTACLYTRIQSMLSCDGSHRHTRRLCPCA
;
A
#
# COMPACT_ATOMS: atom_id res chain seq x y z
N MET A 1 -7.04 -16.10 32.88
CA MET A 1 -7.61 -16.81 31.73
C MET A 1 -8.31 -15.79 30.86
N LEU A 2 -7.65 -15.32 29.80
CA LEU A 2 -8.25 -14.49 28.75
C LEU A 2 -8.55 -15.42 27.56
N PRO A 3 -9.73 -15.32 26.93
CA PRO A 3 -10.19 -16.33 25.98
C PRO A 3 -9.34 -16.34 24.72
N ARG A 4 -8.97 -17.56 24.31
CA ARG A 4 -8.08 -17.96 23.22
C ARG A 4 -8.63 -17.70 21.80
N GLU A 5 -9.61 -16.82 21.61
CA GLU A 5 -10.38 -16.73 20.34
C GLU A 5 -10.24 -15.40 19.58
N ARG A 6 -9.23 -14.58 19.86
CA ARG A 6 -8.99 -13.34 19.09
C ARG A 6 -7.62 -13.26 18.44
N ARG A 7 -7.08 -14.42 18.04
CA ARG A 7 -5.73 -14.56 17.48
C ARG A 7 -5.67 -15.16 16.07
N GLU A 8 -6.73 -15.07 15.26
CA GLU A 8 -6.67 -15.48 13.84
C GLU A 8 -7.64 -14.71 12.93
N ILE A 9 -7.43 -13.42 12.67
CA ILE A 9 -7.92 -12.78 11.43
C ILE A 9 -6.91 -11.71 10.96
N LEU A 10 -5.66 -12.10 10.74
CA LEU A 10 -4.61 -11.21 10.22
C LEU A 10 -4.00 -11.68 8.89
N LEU A 11 -4.54 -12.73 8.26
CA LEU A 11 -3.95 -13.32 7.05
C LEU A 11 -4.72 -13.07 5.74
N GLY A 12 -5.98 -12.62 5.80
CA GLY A 12 -6.84 -12.66 4.61
C GLY A 12 -6.94 -11.36 3.82
N CYS A 13 -6.70 -10.20 4.45
CA CYS A 13 -7.07 -8.92 3.84
C CYS A 13 -5.90 -7.95 3.73
N ASN A 14 -5.62 -7.58 2.48
CA ASN A 14 -4.62 -6.61 2.15
C ASN A 14 -5.20 -5.21 2.34
N LEU A 15 -4.71 -4.52 3.38
CA LEU A 15 -5.18 -3.20 3.78
C LEU A 15 -4.87 -2.09 2.76
N LEU A 16 -3.97 -2.35 1.80
CA LEU A 16 -3.56 -1.38 0.78
C LEU A 16 -4.39 -1.48 -0.49
N SER A 17 -4.70 -2.70 -0.93
CA SER A 17 -5.58 -2.93 -2.08
C SER A 17 -7.05 -2.92 -1.69
N GLN A 18 -7.38 -3.06 -0.40
CA GLN A 18 -8.75 -3.27 0.08
C GLN A 18 -9.40 -4.49 -0.61
N CYS A 19 -8.53 -5.45 -0.95
CA CYS A 19 -8.85 -6.72 -1.56
C CYS A 19 -8.37 -7.87 -0.67
N CYS A 20 -9.01 -9.01 -0.86
CA CYS A 20 -8.95 -10.17 -0.01
C CYS A 20 -8.88 -11.41 -0.92
N ASN A 21 -8.25 -12.48 -0.45
CA ASN A 21 -8.12 -13.73 -1.20
C ASN A 21 -9.36 -14.63 -1.14
N SER A 22 -10.26 -14.35 -0.21
CA SER A 22 -11.55 -15.02 -0.04
C SER A 22 -12.66 -13.99 0.14
N TYR A 23 -13.83 -14.33 -0.38
CA TYR A 23 -15.06 -13.57 -0.22
C TYR A 23 -15.38 -13.32 1.26
N GLU A 24 -15.28 -14.35 2.10
CA GLU A 24 -15.66 -14.28 3.51
C GLU A 24 -14.76 -13.32 4.28
N TYR A 25 -13.45 -13.35 3.99
CA TYR A 25 -12.50 -12.38 4.56
C TYR A 25 -12.79 -10.96 4.07
N CYS A 26 -13.15 -10.79 2.79
CA CYS A 26 -13.47 -9.48 2.24
C CYS A 26 -14.67 -8.87 2.95
N VAL A 27 -15.76 -9.63 3.11
CA VAL A 27 -16.97 -9.16 3.79
C VAL A 27 -16.66 -8.84 5.25
N SER A 28 -15.94 -9.72 5.94
CA SER A 28 -15.55 -9.51 7.34
C SER A 28 -14.70 -8.25 7.54
N CYS A 29 -13.79 -7.97 6.61
CA CYS A 29 -12.93 -6.79 6.68
C CYS A 29 -13.65 -5.50 6.29
N CYS A 30 -14.59 -5.57 5.35
CA CYS A 30 -15.41 -4.45 4.94
C CYS A 30 -16.41 -4.03 6.03
N VAL A 31 -17.04 -4.99 6.72
CA VAL A 31 -18.04 -4.68 7.77
C VAL A 31 -17.40 -4.02 9.01
N ASN A 32 -16.07 -4.07 9.14
CA ASN A 32 -15.36 -3.46 10.25
C ASN A 32 -15.53 -1.93 10.24
N PRO A 33 -16.05 -1.32 11.33
CA PRO A 33 -16.31 0.13 11.39
C PRO A 33 -15.03 0.98 11.30
N ALA A 34 -13.85 0.42 11.56
CA ALA A 34 -12.57 1.09 11.32
C ALA A 34 -12.17 1.15 9.84
N ARG A 35 -12.88 0.41 8.97
CA ARG A 35 -12.58 0.26 7.54
C ARG A 35 -13.65 0.86 6.64
N THR A 36 -14.89 0.88 7.09
CA THR A 36 -16.00 1.39 6.30
C THR A 36 -16.93 2.23 7.18
N LEU A 37 -17.01 3.52 6.89
CA LEU A 37 -17.88 4.45 7.61
C LEU A 37 -19.32 4.30 7.09
N LYS A 38 -20.26 4.09 8.00
CA LYS A 38 -21.68 3.85 7.71
C LYS A 38 -22.29 4.94 6.82
N GLU A 39 -21.84 6.19 6.98
CA GLU A 39 -22.28 7.36 6.21
C GLU A 39 -21.81 7.34 4.75
N GLN A 40 -20.66 6.72 4.47
CA GLN A 40 -20.13 6.57 3.10
C GLN A 40 -20.79 5.41 2.36
N VAL A 41 -21.36 4.44 3.07
CA VAL A 41 -21.96 3.23 2.49
C VAL A 41 -23.38 3.45 1.98
N LEU A 42 -24.22 4.11 2.80
CA LEU A 42 -25.64 4.29 2.50
C LEU A 42 -25.89 5.21 1.29
N ASN A 43 -24.89 6.02 0.93
CA ASN A 43 -24.97 6.97 -0.19
C ASN A 43 -24.39 6.42 -1.50
N VAL A 44 -23.78 5.22 -1.48
CA VAL A 44 -23.16 4.63 -2.67
C VAL A 44 -24.21 3.84 -3.45
N LYS A 45 -24.49 4.29 -4.67
CA LYS A 45 -25.40 3.59 -5.60
C LYS A 45 -24.79 2.24 -6.01
N ILE A 46 -25.62 1.21 -6.06
CA ILE A 46 -25.26 -0.09 -6.63
C ILE A 46 -24.87 0.14 -8.11
N ALA A 47 -23.71 -0.36 -8.54
CA ALA A 47 -23.27 -0.19 -9.93
C ALA A 47 -24.09 -1.08 -10.87
N LYS A 48 -24.67 -0.44 -11.92
CA LYS A 48 -25.46 -1.00 -13.05
C LYS A 48 -26.78 -1.66 -12.62
N PRO A 49 -27.97 -0.99 -12.65
CA PRO A 49 -28.42 0.10 -13.53
C PRO A 49 -28.90 1.36 -12.77
N THR A 50 -29.39 2.37 -13.50
CA THR A 50 -29.95 3.64 -13.00
C THR A 50 -31.15 3.49 -12.04
N THR A 51 -31.70 2.27 -11.93
CA THR A 51 -32.82 1.88 -11.04
C THR A 51 -32.37 1.11 -9.80
N ALA A 52 -31.07 0.89 -9.59
CA ALA A 52 -30.61 0.12 -8.44
C ALA A 52 -30.76 0.91 -7.14
N GLY A 53 -31.40 0.29 -6.14
CA GLY A 53 -31.62 0.88 -4.83
C GLY A 53 -30.32 1.18 -4.07
N THR A 54 -30.46 1.84 -2.93
CA THR A 54 -29.40 1.94 -1.93
C THR A 54 -29.25 0.62 -1.19
N TYR A 55 -28.04 0.33 -0.70
CA TYR A 55 -27.83 -0.85 0.14
C TYR A 55 -28.58 -0.69 1.46
N GLY A 56 -29.32 -1.72 1.88
CA GLY A 56 -30.10 -1.70 3.13
C GLY A 56 -29.26 -1.71 4.40
N SER A 57 -28.02 -2.21 4.31
CA SER A 57 -27.09 -2.27 5.43
C SER A 57 -25.63 -2.23 4.97
N VAL A 58 -24.71 -1.99 5.91
CA VAL A 58 -23.25 -2.09 5.67
C VAL A 58 -22.88 -3.51 5.25
N PHE A 59 -23.56 -4.52 5.79
CA PHE A 59 -23.35 -5.90 5.40
C PHE A 59 -23.74 -6.13 3.93
N ASP A 60 -24.89 -5.63 3.47
CA ASP A 60 -25.33 -5.79 2.07
C ASP A 60 -24.39 -5.09 1.09
N PHE A 61 -23.89 -3.91 1.47
CA PHE A 61 -22.87 -3.21 0.71
C PHE A 61 -21.60 -4.04 0.56
N CYS A 62 -21.08 -4.58 1.67
CA CYS A 62 -19.88 -5.38 1.67
C CYS A 62 -20.06 -6.70 0.91
N ALA A 63 -21.19 -7.37 1.13
CA ALA A 63 -21.54 -8.61 0.43
C ALA A 63 -21.67 -8.40 -1.08
N GLY A 64 -22.22 -7.26 -1.51
CA GLY A 64 -22.34 -6.88 -2.90
C GLY A 64 -21.00 -6.50 -3.54
N ARG A 65 -20.18 -5.70 -2.85
CA ARG A 65 -18.88 -5.22 -3.36
C ARG A 65 -17.83 -6.31 -3.43
N CYS A 66 -17.75 -7.18 -2.42
CA CYS A 66 -16.79 -8.28 -2.37
C CYS A 66 -17.05 -9.38 -3.40
N ARG A 67 -18.18 -9.35 -4.10
CA ARG A 67 -18.46 -10.27 -5.21
C ARG A 67 -17.49 -9.97 -6.36
N HIS A 68 -17.04 -11.00 -7.05
CA HIS A 68 -16.03 -10.93 -8.12
C HIS A 68 -16.28 -9.73 -9.07
N ASN A 69 -15.33 -8.80 -9.15
CA ASN A 69 -15.42 -7.67 -10.06
C ASN A 69 -15.01 -8.14 -11.47
N SER A 70 -15.81 -7.79 -12.48
CA SER A 70 -15.48 -8.04 -13.89
C SER A 70 -14.14 -7.42 -14.31
N GLU A 71 -13.65 -6.41 -13.59
CA GLU A 71 -12.32 -5.81 -13.80
C GLU A 71 -11.15 -6.64 -13.26
N SER A 72 -11.41 -7.66 -12.43
CA SER A 72 -10.38 -8.56 -11.90
C SER A 72 -10.12 -9.77 -12.81
N VAL A 73 -10.87 -9.90 -13.92
CA VAL A 73 -10.82 -11.03 -14.85
C VAL A 73 -10.05 -10.62 -16.12
N VAL A 74 -8.97 -11.33 -16.44
CA VAL A 74 -8.13 -11.06 -17.62
C VAL A 74 -8.65 -11.82 -18.86
N HIS A 75 -9.16 -13.04 -18.66
CA HIS A 75 -9.84 -13.87 -19.66
C HIS A 75 -10.64 -14.95 -18.91
N GLU A 76 -11.69 -15.54 -19.48
CA GLU A 76 -12.61 -16.54 -18.88
C GLU A 76 -12.04 -17.33 -17.68
N ASN A 77 -12.26 -16.81 -16.46
CA ASN A 77 -11.89 -17.38 -15.14
C ASN A 77 -10.40 -17.25 -14.70
N ALA A 78 -9.58 -16.47 -15.39
CA ALA A 78 -8.21 -16.12 -14.98
C ALA A 78 -8.18 -14.74 -14.30
N TYR A 79 -7.83 -14.71 -13.01
CA TYR A 79 -7.79 -13.49 -12.20
C TYR A 79 -6.41 -12.82 -12.24
N LEU A 80 -6.38 -11.48 -12.16
CA LEU A 80 -5.15 -10.67 -12.13
C LEU A 80 -4.27 -10.98 -10.89
N SER A 81 -4.88 -11.46 -9.82
CA SER A 81 -4.23 -11.76 -8.54
C SER A 81 -5.08 -12.74 -7.75
N ASP A 82 -4.44 -13.48 -6.84
CA ASP A 82 -5.14 -14.29 -5.82
C ASP A 82 -6.06 -13.43 -4.93
N PHE A 83 -5.79 -12.12 -4.82
CA PHE A 83 -6.61 -11.14 -4.09
C PHE A 83 -7.63 -10.45 -5.00
N HIS A 84 -8.69 -11.15 -5.40
CA HIS A 84 -9.69 -10.68 -6.37
C HIS A 84 -11.05 -10.29 -5.75
N HIS A 85 -11.22 -10.46 -4.43
CA HIS A 85 -12.40 -9.98 -3.71
C HIS A 85 -12.13 -8.61 -3.09
N CYS A 86 -12.66 -7.55 -3.67
CA CYS A 86 -12.37 -6.17 -3.24
C CYS A 86 -13.64 -5.47 -2.75
N PHE A 87 -13.59 -4.83 -1.58
CA PHE A 87 -14.74 -4.04 -1.10
C PHE A 87 -14.70 -2.58 -1.54
N SER A 88 -13.56 -2.15 -2.10
CA SER A 88 -13.35 -0.81 -2.64
C SER A 88 -12.67 -0.89 -3.99
N MET A 89 -12.96 0.08 -4.85
CA MET A 89 -12.36 0.14 -6.18
C MET A 89 -11.00 0.84 -6.09
N PRO A 90 -9.93 0.29 -6.69
CA PRO A 90 -8.81 1.13 -7.06
C PRO A 90 -9.34 2.15 -8.07
N SER A 91 -9.22 3.42 -7.75
CA SER A 91 -9.63 4.52 -8.61
C SER A 91 -8.78 4.52 -9.89
N ASN A 92 -9.22 3.79 -10.91
CA ASN A 92 -8.88 4.05 -12.31
C ASN A 92 -9.59 5.34 -12.74
N ALA A 93 -9.11 6.46 -12.20
CA ALA A 93 -9.38 7.79 -12.73
C ALA A 93 -8.01 8.40 -13.03
N SER A 94 -7.63 8.31 -14.29
CA SER A 94 -6.37 8.75 -14.91
C SER A 94 -6.10 10.27 -14.82
N GLY A 95 -6.60 10.94 -13.79
CA GLY A 95 -6.45 12.38 -13.55
C GLY A 95 -6.49 12.83 -12.08
N ALA A 96 -6.50 11.91 -11.10
CA ALA A 96 -6.63 12.22 -9.66
C ALA A 96 -5.41 11.80 -8.80
N GLY A 97 -4.26 11.51 -9.42
CA GLY A 97 -3.12 10.88 -8.75
C GLY A 97 -2.40 11.73 -7.69
N VAL A 98 -2.55 13.05 -7.70
CA VAL A 98 -1.81 13.94 -6.78
C VAL A 98 -2.58 14.15 -5.47
N THR A 99 -3.85 14.52 -5.54
CA THR A 99 -4.68 14.83 -4.36
C THR A 99 -4.99 13.61 -3.49
N GLN A 100 -5.16 12.42 -4.09
CA GLN A 100 -5.40 11.19 -3.33
C GLN A 100 -4.12 10.69 -2.62
N LEU A 101 -2.96 10.90 -3.21
CA LEU A 101 -1.67 10.50 -2.62
C LEU A 101 -1.30 11.41 -1.43
N GLU A 102 -1.54 12.71 -1.55
CA GLU A 102 -1.36 13.68 -0.45
C GLU A 102 -2.29 13.36 0.73
N GLY A 103 -3.54 12.97 0.46
CA GLY A 103 -4.45 12.46 1.49
C GLY A 103 -3.95 11.18 2.17
N ARG A 104 -3.28 10.28 1.42
CA ARG A 104 -2.72 9.04 1.96
C ARG A 104 -1.40 9.25 2.71
N LEU A 105 -0.66 10.32 2.45
CA LEU A 105 0.57 10.72 3.16
C LEU A 105 0.31 11.80 4.23
N SER A 106 -0.95 12.13 4.49
CA SER A 106 -1.31 13.12 5.52
C SER A 106 -0.75 12.71 6.90
N GLY A 107 -0.02 13.63 7.54
CA GLY A 107 0.64 13.41 8.82
C GLY A 107 1.94 12.59 8.76
N ILE A 108 2.47 12.30 7.56
CA ILE A 108 3.75 11.61 7.38
C ILE A 108 4.81 12.61 6.93
N SER A 109 5.90 12.70 7.68
CA SER A 109 7.14 13.35 7.28
C SER A 109 7.96 12.38 6.43
N VAL A 110 8.28 12.76 5.20
CA VAL A 110 9.12 11.95 4.32
C VAL A 110 10.56 12.46 4.44
N ILE A 111 11.45 11.65 5.01
CA ILE A 111 12.84 12.01 5.31
C ILE A 111 13.79 11.13 4.51
N ILE A 112 14.83 11.74 3.94
CA ILE A 112 15.90 11.02 3.24
C ILE A 112 17.00 10.69 4.25
N GLY A 113 17.25 9.40 4.46
CA GLY A 113 18.33 8.92 5.33
C GLY A 113 19.72 9.18 4.77
N ARG A 114 20.73 9.17 5.65
CA ARG A 114 22.12 9.09 5.21
C ARG A 114 22.43 7.70 4.69
N GLN A 115 23.57 7.59 4.01
CA GLN A 115 24.04 6.32 3.50
C GLN A 115 24.20 5.30 4.64
N GLY A 116 23.61 4.11 4.49
CA GLY A 116 23.71 3.04 5.50
C GLY A 116 22.78 3.19 6.71
N GLU A 117 21.94 4.22 6.78
CA GLU A 117 20.97 4.37 7.87
C GLU A 117 19.67 3.60 7.60
N SER A 118 19.08 3.06 8.67
CA SER A 118 17.74 2.50 8.66
C SER A 118 16.67 3.58 8.88
N CYS A 119 15.43 3.34 8.45
CA CYS A 119 14.36 4.29 8.69
C CYS A 119 14.01 4.44 10.17
N ASP A 120 14.20 3.41 10.98
CA ASP A 120 14.06 3.54 12.44
C ASP A 120 15.03 4.57 13.03
N SER A 121 16.29 4.54 12.58
CA SER A 121 17.32 5.48 13.04
C SER A 121 17.03 6.89 12.57
N VAL A 122 16.64 7.04 11.29
CA VAL A 122 16.30 8.33 10.67
C VAL A 122 15.11 8.97 11.38
N CYS A 123 13.99 8.26 11.53
CA CYS A 123 12.81 8.82 12.16
C CYS A 123 13.06 9.15 13.63
N LYS A 124 13.78 8.29 14.35
CA LYS A 124 14.13 8.53 15.77
C LYS A 124 14.96 9.80 15.95
N SER A 125 15.87 10.11 15.02
CA SER A 125 16.66 11.34 15.05
C SER A 125 15.80 12.62 14.93
N SER A 126 14.61 12.50 14.34
CA SER A 126 13.62 13.58 14.19
C SER A 126 12.52 13.52 15.25
N GLY A 127 12.65 12.67 16.28
CA GLY A 127 11.66 12.49 17.34
C GLY A 127 10.40 11.74 16.92
N GLN A 128 10.45 11.00 15.80
CA GLN A 128 9.33 10.30 15.18
C GLN A 128 9.60 8.79 15.10
N SER A 129 8.60 8.01 14.70
CA SER A 129 8.73 6.56 14.45
C SER A 129 8.50 6.23 12.98
N CYS A 130 9.15 5.17 12.49
CA CYS A 130 8.94 4.70 11.13
C CYS A 130 7.55 4.08 10.97
N VAL A 131 6.84 4.47 9.90
CA VAL A 131 5.48 3.99 9.62
C VAL A 131 5.50 3.00 8.47
N LEU A 132 5.66 1.71 8.80
CA LEU A 132 5.80 0.64 7.80
C LEU A 132 4.70 0.61 6.73
N ASN A 133 3.43 0.83 7.12
CA ASN A 133 2.30 0.85 6.18
C ASN A 133 2.39 1.96 5.12
N LYS A 134 3.19 3.01 5.36
CA LYS A 134 3.39 4.12 4.43
C LYS A 134 4.63 3.90 3.55
N LEU A 135 5.53 2.99 3.94
CA LEU A 135 6.70 2.62 3.16
C LEU A 135 6.30 2.02 1.81
N ILE A 136 5.19 1.29 1.77
CA ILE A 136 4.61 0.73 0.53
C ILE A 136 4.18 1.84 -0.44
N LEU A 137 3.70 2.98 0.07
CA LEU A 137 3.34 4.12 -0.77
C LEU A 137 4.58 4.78 -1.36
N LEU A 138 5.66 4.88 -0.58
CA LEU A 138 6.93 5.45 -1.02
C LEU A 138 7.68 4.51 -1.98
N ASN A 139 7.42 3.21 -1.95
CA ASN A 139 8.05 2.20 -2.80
C ASN A 139 7.45 2.15 -4.23
N GLN A 140 7.33 3.32 -4.85
CA GLN A 140 6.86 3.55 -6.22
C GLN A 140 7.83 4.51 -6.89
N CYS A 141 8.27 4.20 -8.11
CA CYS A 141 9.29 5.00 -8.79
C CYS A 141 8.89 6.47 -8.90
N GLU A 142 7.63 6.71 -9.23
CA GLU A 142 7.03 8.03 -9.40
C GLU A 142 7.05 8.84 -8.11
N ILE A 143 7.07 8.17 -6.95
CA ILE A 143 7.13 8.81 -5.64
C ILE A 143 8.58 9.02 -5.24
N ILE A 144 9.44 8.02 -5.42
CA ILE A 144 10.87 8.15 -5.12
C ILE A 144 11.48 9.32 -5.89
N GLN A 145 11.15 9.46 -7.19
CA GLN A 145 11.61 10.55 -8.05
C GLN A 145 11.12 11.94 -7.64
N LYS A 146 10.09 12.06 -6.79
CA LYS A 146 9.68 13.36 -6.24
C LYS A 146 10.63 13.85 -5.14
N TYR A 147 11.33 12.95 -4.48
CA TYR A 147 12.21 13.26 -3.35
C TYR A 147 13.70 13.06 -3.70
N MET A 148 14.01 12.17 -4.63
CA MET A 148 15.37 11.77 -5.01
C MET A 148 15.62 12.02 -6.49
N SER A 149 16.90 12.14 -6.88
CA SER A 149 17.27 12.52 -8.25
C SER A 149 17.07 11.37 -9.23
N CYS A 150 17.39 10.14 -8.81
CA CYS A 150 17.28 8.92 -9.60
C CYS A 150 17.91 9.08 -11.00
N LYS A 151 19.14 9.59 -11.10
CA LYS A 151 19.79 9.95 -12.37
C LYS A 151 19.84 8.79 -13.37
N ARG A 152 19.89 7.54 -12.88
CA ARG A 152 19.86 6.32 -13.71
C ARG A 152 18.51 5.61 -13.74
N GLY A 153 17.44 6.32 -13.40
CA GLY A 153 16.08 5.79 -13.34
C GLY A 153 15.84 4.90 -12.13
N CYS A 154 14.74 4.14 -12.20
CA CYS A 154 14.35 3.22 -11.14
C CYS A 154 14.53 1.76 -11.56
N LEU A 155 15.04 0.93 -10.66
CA LEU A 155 15.29 -0.48 -10.88
C LEU A 155 14.55 -1.30 -9.81
N ALA A 156 13.85 -2.34 -10.26
CA ALA A 156 13.30 -3.33 -9.36
C ALA A 156 14.43 -4.20 -8.80
N SER A 157 14.51 -4.34 -7.47
CA SER A 157 15.55 -5.13 -6.81
C SER A 157 14.97 -5.88 -5.60
N MET A 158 15.78 -6.73 -4.98
CA MET A 158 15.46 -7.47 -3.76
C MET A 158 16.38 -6.96 -2.64
N GLY A 159 15.85 -6.10 -1.77
CA GLY A 159 16.60 -5.54 -0.65
C GLY A 159 15.67 -4.91 0.39
N ALA A 160 15.95 -5.16 1.67
CA ALA A 160 15.17 -4.61 2.79
C ALA A 160 15.44 -3.10 3.02
N ASP A 161 16.50 -2.58 2.43
CA ASP A 161 16.85 -1.15 2.43
C ASP A 161 15.97 -0.32 1.48
N GLN A 162 15.17 -0.96 0.62
CA GLN A 162 14.33 -0.27 -0.34
C GLN A 162 13.06 0.28 0.32
N PRO A 163 12.47 1.39 -0.16
CA PRO A 163 12.94 2.23 -1.28
C PRO A 163 14.15 3.11 -0.94
N ALA A 164 15.09 3.21 -1.88
CA ALA A 164 16.32 3.97 -1.67
C ALA A 164 16.97 4.45 -2.98
N GLU A 165 17.83 5.46 -2.91
CA GLU A 165 18.75 5.84 -3.99
C GLU A 165 20.14 5.28 -3.71
N VAL A 166 20.77 4.68 -4.72
CA VAL A 166 22.15 4.19 -4.63
C VAL A 166 23.10 5.39 -4.67
N ALA A 167 24.01 5.45 -3.71
CA ALA A 167 24.97 6.53 -3.58
C ALA A 167 25.94 6.58 -4.78
N ASP A 168 26.39 7.79 -5.12
CA ASP A 168 27.25 8.06 -6.27
C ASP A 168 28.64 7.39 -6.15
N ASP A 169 29.09 7.12 -4.92
CA ASP A 169 30.36 6.46 -4.60
C ASP A 169 30.26 4.92 -4.57
N ALA A 170 29.08 4.36 -4.84
CA ALA A 170 28.91 2.92 -4.87
C ALA A 170 29.70 2.27 -6.03
N PRO A 171 30.12 1.00 -5.87
CA PRO A 171 30.66 0.21 -6.96
C PRO A 171 29.78 0.20 -8.22
N SER A 172 30.38 0.25 -9.40
CA SER A 172 29.65 0.34 -10.68
C SER A 172 28.62 -0.77 -10.90
N ASN A 173 28.84 -1.95 -10.34
CA ASN A 173 27.94 -3.10 -10.42
C ASN A 173 26.66 -2.94 -9.56
N LEU A 174 26.60 -1.95 -8.67
CA LEU A 174 25.44 -1.67 -7.83
C LEU A 174 24.51 -0.58 -8.39
N ASN A 175 24.77 -0.12 -9.62
CA ASN A 175 24.01 0.95 -10.29
C ASN A 175 23.99 2.27 -9.49
N PRO A 176 25.15 2.94 -9.31
CA PRO A 176 25.22 4.24 -8.63
C PRO A 176 24.22 5.23 -9.22
N THR A 177 23.62 6.08 -8.40
CA THR A 177 22.58 7.08 -8.75
C THR A 177 21.25 6.53 -9.25
N ALA A 178 21.06 5.20 -9.27
CA ALA A 178 19.75 4.60 -9.56
C ALA A 178 18.89 4.55 -8.29
N CYS A 179 17.58 4.66 -8.47
CA CYS A 179 16.62 4.43 -7.39
C CYS A 179 16.17 2.96 -7.40
N LEU A 180 16.06 2.37 -6.23
CA LEU A 180 15.71 0.97 -6.04
C LEU A 180 14.34 0.88 -5.35
N TYR A 181 13.50 0.00 -5.88
CA TYR A 181 12.23 -0.36 -5.27
C TYR A 181 12.04 -1.89 -5.29
N THR A 182 11.36 -2.42 -4.29
CA THR A 182 11.10 -3.87 -4.22
C THR A 182 9.73 -4.19 -4.81
N ARG A 183 9.61 -5.34 -5.49
CA ARG A 183 8.30 -5.89 -5.88
C ARG A 183 7.69 -6.79 -4.81
N ILE A 184 8.48 -7.15 -3.81
CA ILE A 184 8.10 -8.08 -2.74
C ILE A 184 7.72 -7.26 -1.51
N GLN A 185 6.43 -7.04 -1.30
CA GLN A 185 5.93 -6.20 -0.19
C GLN A 185 6.36 -6.70 1.19
N SER A 186 6.52 -8.01 1.37
CA SER A 186 6.99 -8.60 2.64
C SER A 186 8.46 -8.31 2.96
N MET A 187 9.25 -7.80 2.01
CA MET A 187 10.65 -7.39 2.25
C MET A 187 10.78 -5.96 2.76
N LEU A 188 9.72 -5.16 2.70
CA LEU A 188 9.75 -3.80 3.22
C LEU A 188 9.92 -3.82 4.73
N SER A 189 10.94 -3.13 5.23
CA SER A 189 11.18 -3.03 6.67
C SER A 189 11.71 -1.66 7.08
N CYS A 190 11.45 -1.26 8.33
CA CYS A 190 11.98 -0.02 8.88
C CYS A 190 13.43 -0.15 9.35
N ASP A 191 13.85 -1.34 9.77
CA ASP A 191 15.18 -1.64 10.29
C ASP A 191 16.23 -1.90 9.20
N GLY A 192 15.78 -2.21 7.97
CA GLY A 192 16.64 -2.54 6.85
C GLY A 192 17.60 -1.40 6.53
N SER A 193 18.83 -1.73 6.18
CA SER A 193 19.84 -0.75 5.77
C SER A 193 20.83 -1.37 4.81
N HIS A 194 21.45 -0.53 3.99
CA HIS A 194 22.51 -0.96 3.11
C HIS A 194 23.57 0.13 2.97
N ARG A 195 24.84 -0.26 3.07
CA ARG A 195 25.99 0.65 3.15
C ARG A 195 26.16 1.59 1.95
N HIS A 196 25.49 1.33 0.85
CA HIS A 196 25.60 2.09 -0.40
C HIS A 196 24.28 2.73 -0.84
N THR A 197 23.25 2.71 0.01
CA THR A 197 21.96 3.29 -0.34
C THR A 197 21.52 4.31 0.70
N ARG A 198 20.74 5.29 0.24
CA ARG A 198 20.10 6.32 1.05
C ARG A 198 18.60 6.08 1.00
N ARG A 199 18.01 5.73 2.14
CA ARG A 199 16.61 5.30 2.22
C ARG A 199 15.64 6.48 2.17
N LEU A 200 14.46 6.26 1.61
CA LEU A 200 13.34 7.19 1.70
C LEU A 200 12.38 6.72 2.79
N CYS A 201 12.30 7.47 3.89
CA CYS A 201 11.68 7.01 5.14
C CYS A 201 10.40 7.78 5.48
N PRO A 202 9.28 7.10 5.75
CA PRO A 202 8.05 7.70 6.25
C PRO A 202 8.06 7.74 7.78
N CYS A 203 8.16 8.93 8.35
CA CYS A 203 8.22 9.18 9.78
C CYS A 203 6.94 9.86 10.26
N ALA A 204 6.42 9.45 11.42
CA ALA A 204 5.32 10.12 12.11
C ALA A 204 5.55 10.15 13.62
#